data_AF-A0A6V7H271-F1
#
_entry.id   AF-A0A6V7H271-F1
#
_cell.length_a   1.000
_cell.length_b   1.000
_cell.length_c   1.000
_cell.angle_alpha   90.00
_cell.angle_beta   90.00
_cell.angle_gamma   90.00
#
_symmetry.space_group_name_H-M   'P 1'
#
loop_
_entity.id
_entity.type
_entity.pdbx_description
1 polymer ?
#
loop_
_entity_poly.entity_id
_entity_poly.type
_entity_poly.pdbx_seq_one_letter_code
_entity_poly.pdbx_strand_id
1 'polypeptide(L)'
;HGQKNAKKEEERKDEEFKCPEGQGNGNFADPATCRRFYQCVDGYPYLNRCPSGLHFDDISKFCTFKNEARCGPIATTPPPITEPPTDLAEKCDPANCQLPYCFCSRDGTIIPGGLHPEETPQMIIMTFDGAINHNNFDHYQKIFATDRLNPNNCPLKGTFFISHEYCNYNMVQSLAHDGHEIATETISLQKGLEDKGYEEWVGEMIGMREILKYFSNISISEIVGMRAPYLKPGRNTQYKVLEDFGYIYDSSIGISPLKVPIWPYTLDYKIPHECKAGTCPTKSFPGVWELPLNAHYVESYEGGHCPYLDQCVLHNHDPEEVFEWLQEDFNRYYEQNRAPYMMPFHTNWFQIKELERGLSKFLDWAVTLPDVYFVTATQALTWITDPKPIKSLNNFEGWSCKKKENLPEPPCNNSNKCALDFKPTESNFTTTRYLETCRECPNKYPWLGDSKGTGLYNDNYNPEKK
;
A
#
# COMPACT_ATOMS: atom_id res chain seq x y z
N HIS A 1 10.45 91.70 -3.65
CA HIS A 1 11.42 91.36 -2.59
C HIS A 1 11.08 89.96 -2.11
N GLY A 2 11.92 88.95 -2.19
CA GLY A 2 13.38 88.95 -2.17
C GLY A 2 13.76 87.73 -1.32
N GLN A 3 14.17 86.67 -2.02
CA GLN A 3 15.15 85.63 -1.64
C GLN A 3 15.62 85.56 -0.18
N LYS A 4 15.51 84.35 0.40
CA LYS A 4 16.58 83.60 1.08
C LYS A 4 16.12 82.15 1.28
N ASN A 5 16.38 81.27 0.31
CA ASN A 5 17.55 80.39 0.23
C ASN A 5 17.74 79.41 1.40
N ALA A 6 17.64 78.13 1.00
CA ALA A 6 18.56 77.06 1.35
C ALA A 6 18.53 76.54 2.78
N LYS A 7 17.78 75.44 2.97
CA LYS A 7 18.39 74.14 3.34
C LYS A 7 17.35 73.03 3.37
N LYS A 8 17.73 71.90 2.78
CA LYS A 8 17.06 70.59 2.74
C LYS A 8 16.05 70.35 1.61
N GLU A 9 16.48 70.62 0.37
CA GLU A 9 16.56 69.51 -0.58
C GLU A 9 17.54 68.50 0.02
N GLU A 10 17.03 67.56 0.82
CA GLU A 10 17.79 66.41 1.29
C GLU A 10 17.40 65.26 0.37
N GLU A 11 18.30 65.00 -0.57
CA GLU A 11 18.44 63.82 -1.39
C GLU A 11 17.82 62.57 -0.71
N ARG A 12 16.71 62.08 -1.25
CA ARG A 12 16.47 60.64 -1.27
C ARG A 12 16.62 60.21 -2.72
N LYS A 13 17.84 59.80 -3.05
CA LYS A 13 18.03 58.86 -4.16
C LYS A 13 17.11 57.68 -3.86
N ASP A 14 16.04 57.52 -4.63
CA ASP A 14 15.34 56.24 -4.71
C ASP A 14 16.38 55.27 -5.25
N GLU A 15 17.04 54.51 -4.36
CA GLU A 15 17.87 53.39 -4.79
C GLU A 15 16.93 52.41 -5.51
N GLU A 16 17.16 52.23 -6.81
CA GLU A 16 16.42 51.30 -7.63
C GLU A 16 16.56 49.90 -7.01
N PHE A 17 15.43 49.30 -6.62
CA PHE A 17 15.41 47.99 -5.97
C PHE A 17 16.09 46.96 -6.87
N LYS A 18 17.01 46.16 -6.31
CA LYS A 18 17.69 45.07 -7.01
C LYS A 18 17.25 43.74 -6.44
N CYS A 19 16.98 42.79 -7.33
CA CYS A 19 16.62 41.43 -6.94
C CYS A 19 17.76 40.75 -6.19
N PRO A 20 17.49 40.04 -5.07
CA PRO A 20 18.53 39.33 -4.33
C PRO A 20 19.19 38.21 -5.15
N GLU A 21 20.51 38.25 -5.28
CA GLU A 21 21.29 37.23 -5.96
C GLU A 21 21.22 35.88 -5.18
N GLY A 22 20.95 34.78 -5.88
CA GLY A 22 20.92 33.43 -5.31
C GLY A 22 19.59 32.97 -4.69
N GLN A 23 18.56 33.83 -4.61
CA GLN A 23 17.24 33.45 -4.07
C GLN A 23 16.20 33.08 -5.16
N GLY A 24 16.54 33.21 -6.44
CA GLY A 24 15.66 32.86 -7.56
C GLY A 24 14.46 33.80 -7.74
N ASN A 25 13.47 33.36 -8.53
CA ASN A 25 12.26 34.12 -8.81
C ASN A 25 11.33 34.13 -7.59
N GLY A 26 10.72 35.28 -7.26
CA GLY A 26 9.90 35.40 -6.06
C GLY A 26 9.43 36.82 -5.74
N ASN A 27 8.66 36.96 -4.67
CA ASN A 27 8.20 38.26 -4.18
C ASN A 27 9.06 38.72 -3.00
N PHE A 28 9.40 40.00 -2.97
CA PHE A 28 10.30 40.62 -2.00
C PHE A 28 9.69 41.91 -1.48
N ALA A 29 9.77 42.16 -0.17
CA ALA A 29 9.21 43.37 0.40
C ALA A 29 9.86 44.63 -0.18
N ASP A 30 9.02 45.65 -0.44
CA ASP A 30 9.50 47.00 -0.74
C ASP A 30 10.01 47.65 0.56
N PRO A 31 11.31 48.02 0.65
CA PRO A 31 11.88 48.66 1.83
C PRO A 31 11.21 50.00 2.19
N ALA A 32 10.61 50.67 1.21
CA ALA A 32 10.00 51.98 1.40
C ALA A 32 8.55 51.88 1.90
N THR A 33 7.82 50.82 1.59
CA THR A 33 6.41 50.68 2.02
C THR A 33 5.87 49.26 1.98
N CYS A 34 5.15 48.88 3.04
CA CYS A 34 4.48 47.58 3.11
C CYS A 34 3.18 47.48 2.31
N ARG A 35 2.83 48.51 1.54
CA ARG A 35 1.74 48.43 0.56
C ARG A 35 2.22 47.99 -0.81
N ARG A 36 3.51 47.78 -0.96
CA ARG A 36 4.18 47.41 -2.20
C ARG A 36 5.13 46.25 -1.94
N PHE A 37 5.45 45.55 -3.02
CA PHE A 37 6.47 44.52 -3.05
C PHE A 37 7.06 44.46 -4.45
N TYR A 38 8.26 43.94 -4.59
CA TYR A 38 8.89 43.67 -5.86
C TYR A 38 8.78 42.20 -6.19
N GLN A 39 8.32 41.88 -7.38
CA GLN A 39 8.40 40.53 -7.93
C GLN A 39 9.67 40.45 -8.78
N CYS A 40 10.55 39.52 -8.47
CA CYS A 40 11.75 39.27 -9.26
C CYS A 40 11.51 38.11 -10.21
N VAL A 41 11.76 38.33 -11.50
CA VAL A 41 11.75 37.31 -12.54
C VAL A 41 13.04 37.43 -13.34
N ASP A 42 13.84 36.36 -13.34
CA ASP A 42 15.14 36.25 -13.99
C ASP A 42 16.08 37.42 -13.67
N GLY A 43 16.06 37.85 -12.40
CA GLY A 43 16.86 38.95 -11.87
C GLY A 43 16.28 40.36 -12.09
N TYR A 44 15.16 40.49 -12.79
CA TYR A 44 14.50 41.78 -13.06
C TYR A 44 13.38 42.08 -12.06
N PRO A 45 13.38 43.27 -11.42
CA PRO A 45 12.39 43.64 -10.41
C PRO A 45 11.15 44.31 -11.01
N TYR A 46 9.97 43.81 -10.66
CA TYR A 46 8.67 44.36 -11.03
C TYR A 46 7.93 44.87 -9.80
N LEU A 47 7.73 46.19 -9.72
CA LEU A 47 7.03 46.80 -8.58
C LEU A 47 5.53 46.50 -8.65
N ASN A 48 5.01 45.88 -7.59
CA ASN A 48 3.61 45.55 -7.41
C ASN A 48 3.03 46.26 -6.18
N ARG A 49 1.70 46.42 -6.16
CA ARG A 49 0.94 46.97 -5.03
C ARG A 49 0.03 45.91 -4.47
N CYS A 50 -0.03 45.82 -3.14
CA CYS A 50 -1.04 45.01 -2.49
C CYS A 50 -2.45 45.55 -2.77
N PRO A 51 -3.48 44.68 -2.87
CA PRO A 51 -4.87 45.09 -2.95
C PRO A 51 -5.27 46.04 -1.82
N SER A 52 -6.28 46.88 -2.06
CA SER A 52 -6.72 47.93 -1.13
C SER A 52 -6.95 47.39 0.30
N GLY A 53 -6.19 47.91 1.26
CA GLY A 53 -6.29 47.55 2.68
C GLY A 53 -5.27 46.50 3.14
N LEU A 54 -4.62 45.79 2.22
CA LEU A 54 -3.63 44.75 2.53
C LEU A 54 -2.19 45.30 2.55
N HIS A 55 -1.34 44.59 3.28
CA HIS A 55 0.08 44.87 3.43
C HIS A 55 0.88 43.59 3.14
N PHE A 56 2.02 43.74 2.49
CA PHE A 56 2.90 42.62 2.15
C PHE A 56 3.57 42.07 3.42
N ASP A 57 3.45 40.76 3.63
CA ASP A 57 4.16 40.04 4.67
C ASP A 57 5.44 39.42 4.08
N ASP A 58 6.60 39.86 4.56
CA ASP A 58 7.89 39.43 4.01
C ASP A 58 8.32 38.03 4.47
N ILE A 59 7.62 37.40 5.41
CA ILE A 59 7.85 36.00 5.75
C ILE A 59 7.03 35.09 4.85
N SER A 60 5.75 35.40 4.67
CA SER A 60 4.85 34.53 3.89
C SER A 60 4.82 34.86 2.39
N LYS A 61 5.43 35.97 1.99
CA LYS A 61 5.57 36.45 0.60
C LYS A 61 4.24 36.74 -0.12
N PHE A 62 3.19 37.08 0.63
CA PHE A 62 1.89 37.51 0.11
C PHE A 62 1.31 38.71 0.87
N CYS A 63 0.29 39.37 0.29
CA CYS A 63 -0.40 40.49 0.93
C CYS A 63 -1.47 40.01 1.91
N THR A 64 -1.38 40.40 3.18
CA THR A 64 -2.35 40.09 4.24
C THR A 64 -2.84 41.34 4.96
N PHE A 65 -3.72 41.21 5.96
CA PHE A 65 -4.21 42.34 6.74
C PHE A 65 -3.10 43.02 7.55
N LYS A 66 -3.25 44.33 7.77
CA LYS A 66 -2.22 45.18 8.41
C LYS A 66 -1.74 44.65 9.77
N ASN A 67 -2.63 44.06 10.56
CA ASN A 67 -2.35 43.53 11.89
C ASN A 67 -1.62 42.17 11.87
N GLU A 68 -1.57 41.50 10.72
CA GLU A 68 -0.91 40.21 10.54
C GLU A 68 0.41 40.34 9.77
N ALA A 69 0.51 41.35 8.89
CA ALA A 69 1.64 41.51 8.00
C ALA A 69 2.93 41.87 8.77
N ARG A 70 3.95 41.02 8.61
CA ARG A 70 5.32 41.33 9.02
C ARG A 70 6.01 42.18 7.96
N CYS A 71 5.99 43.48 8.22
CA CYS A 71 6.28 44.56 7.30
C CYS A 71 7.79 44.86 7.18
N GLY A 72 8.28 44.98 5.94
CA GLY A 72 9.65 45.36 5.59
C GLY A 72 10.50 44.17 5.11
N PRO A 73 11.66 44.40 4.48
CA PRO A 73 12.61 43.34 4.18
C PRO A 73 13.16 42.78 5.50
N ILE A 74 12.72 41.59 5.87
CA ILE A 74 13.18 40.88 7.06
C ILE A 74 14.37 40.05 6.64
N ALA A 75 15.52 40.31 7.25
CA ALA A 75 16.71 39.51 7.02
C ALA A 75 16.37 38.03 7.28
N THR A 76 16.43 37.22 6.23
CA THR A 76 16.32 35.77 6.39
C THR A 76 17.55 35.35 7.18
N THR A 77 17.34 34.97 8.44
CA THR A 77 18.30 34.07 9.10
C THR A 77 18.50 32.90 8.14
N PRO A 78 19.75 32.51 7.80
CA PRO A 78 19.95 31.29 7.05
C PRO A 78 19.14 30.20 7.76
N PRO A 79 18.37 29.39 6.99
CA PRO A 79 17.71 28.26 7.61
C PRO A 79 18.76 27.55 8.45
N PRO A 80 18.43 27.09 9.68
CA PRO A 80 19.33 26.18 10.36
C PRO A 80 19.73 25.13 9.34
N ILE A 81 21.02 24.85 9.23
CA ILE A 81 21.49 23.73 8.42
C ILE A 81 20.84 22.52 9.09
N THR A 82 19.64 22.16 8.63
CA THR A 82 19.03 20.89 8.94
C THR A 82 19.93 19.92 8.24
N GLU A 83 20.72 19.20 9.03
CA GLU A 83 21.32 17.96 8.55
C GLU A 83 20.22 17.22 7.77
N PRO A 84 20.50 16.74 6.54
CA PRO A 84 19.55 15.88 5.86
C PRO A 84 19.15 14.78 6.84
N PRO A 85 17.86 14.36 6.89
CA PRO A 85 17.42 13.40 7.89
C PRO A 85 18.35 12.19 7.84
N THR A 86 19.04 11.92 8.94
CA THR A 86 20.24 11.06 9.02
C THR A 86 19.98 9.57 8.75
N ASP A 87 18.80 9.22 8.23
CA ASP A 87 18.29 7.85 8.13
C ASP A 87 17.32 7.67 6.95
N LEU A 88 17.44 8.47 5.89
CA LEU A 88 16.67 8.22 4.66
C LEU A 88 17.27 7.05 3.89
N ALA A 89 16.41 6.20 3.34
CA ALA A 89 16.83 5.12 2.47
C ALA A 89 17.56 5.67 1.23
N GLU A 90 18.70 5.06 0.92
CA GLU A 90 19.49 5.41 -0.26
C GLU A 90 18.85 4.88 -1.54
N LYS A 91 19.25 5.41 -2.70
CA LYS A 91 18.81 4.83 -3.98
C LYS A 91 19.41 3.44 -4.15
N CYS A 92 18.67 2.55 -4.80
CA CYS A 92 19.10 1.20 -5.11
C CYS A 92 20.55 1.16 -5.62
N ASP A 93 21.39 0.39 -4.93
CA ASP A 93 22.69 -0.06 -5.40
C ASP A 93 22.62 -1.55 -5.75
N PRO A 94 22.47 -1.91 -7.03
CA PRO A 94 22.36 -3.29 -7.45
C PRO A 94 23.60 -4.14 -7.14
N ALA A 95 24.77 -3.54 -6.86
CA ALA A 95 25.95 -4.31 -6.50
C ALA A 95 25.83 -4.88 -5.08
N ASN A 96 25.26 -4.09 -4.16
CA ASN A 96 25.10 -4.44 -2.75
C ASN A 96 23.72 -5.03 -2.42
N CYS A 97 22.74 -4.91 -3.32
CA CYS A 97 21.43 -5.54 -3.21
C CYS A 97 21.35 -6.80 -4.08
N GLN A 98 21.53 -7.97 -3.47
CA GLN A 98 21.59 -9.25 -4.18
C GLN A 98 20.58 -10.26 -3.62
N LEU A 99 19.99 -11.04 -4.53
CA LEU A 99 19.14 -12.18 -4.19
C LEU A 99 19.92 -13.22 -3.39
N PRO A 100 19.27 -13.97 -2.47
CA PRO A 100 17.83 -13.95 -2.19
C PRO A 100 17.39 -12.87 -1.19
N TYR A 101 18.33 -12.15 -0.57
CA TYR A 101 18.04 -11.32 0.61
C TYR A 101 17.59 -9.90 0.26
N CYS A 102 18.03 -9.37 -0.87
CA CYS A 102 17.69 -8.03 -1.32
C CYS A 102 17.40 -8.04 -2.82
N PHE A 103 16.36 -7.32 -3.24
CA PHE A 103 16.10 -7.09 -4.65
C PHE A 103 15.60 -5.68 -4.88
N CYS A 104 16.33 -4.94 -5.71
CA CYS A 104 15.93 -3.61 -6.13
C CYS A 104 16.41 -3.35 -7.56
N SER A 105 15.77 -2.38 -8.20
CA SER A 105 16.28 -1.78 -9.43
C SER A 105 16.02 -0.28 -9.42
N ARG A 106 16.63 0.45 -10.35
CA ARG A 106 16.55 1.91 -10.40
C ARG A 106 15.11 2.42 -10.55
N ASP A 107 14.30 1.72 -11.33
CA ASP A 107 12.92 2.08 -11.67
C ASP A 107 11.91 0.97 -11.37
N GLY A 108 12.34 -0.13 -10.74
CA GLY A 108 11.47 -1.22 -10.33
C GLY A 108 11.05 -2.17 -11.47
N THR A 109 11.56 -1.99 -12.69
CA THR A 109 11.06 -2.73 -13.87
C THR A 109 11.89 -3.95 -14.27
N ILE A 110 13.07 -4.13 -13.67
CA ILE A 110 14.01 -5.21 -14.01
C ILE A 110 13.46 -6.56 -13.52
N ILE A 111 13.59 -7.58 -14.36
CA ILE A 111 13.21 -8.96 -14.05
C ILE A 111 14.24 -9.59 -13.09
N PRO A 112 13.81 -10.22 -11.98
CA PRO A 112 14.69 -10.95 -11.08
C PRO A 112 15.58 -11.97 -11.80
N GLY A 113 16.86 -12.02 -11.42
CA GLY A 113 17.84 -12.94 -12.03
C GLY A 113 18.29 -12.56 -13.44
N GLY A 114 17.81 -11.45 -14.01
CA GLY A 114 18.21 -11.00 -15.36
C GLY A 114 17.68 -11.90 -16.48
N LEU A 115 16.58 -12.61 -16.25
CA LEU A 115 15.93 -13.43 -17.25
C LEU A 115 15.33 -12.59 -18.38
N HIS A 116 15.24 -13.19 -19.57
CA HIS A 116 14.46 -12.62 -20.66
C HIS A 116 12.95 -12.78 -20.37
N PRO A 117 12.09 -11.84 -20.82
CA PRO A 117 10.64 -11.95 -20.63
C PRO A 117 10.06 -13.29 -21.12
N GLU A 118 10.53 -13.80 -22.25
CA GLU A 118 10.05 -15.06 -22.84
C GLU A 118 10.44 -16.30 -22.04
N GLU A 119 11.42 -16.18 -21.14
CA GLU A 119 11.86 -17.24 -20.22
C GLU A 119 11.23 -17.09 -18.83
N THR A 120 10.51 -16.00 -18.59
CA THR A 120 9.94 -15.62 -17.29
C THR A 120 8.48 -16.08 -17.21
N PRO A 121 8.08 -16.83 -16.17
CA PRO A 121 6.67 -17.17 -15.97
C PRO A 121 5.85 -15.90 -15.74
N GLN A 122 4.67 -15.84 -16.34
CA GLN A 122 3.72 -14.82 -15.93
C GLN A 122 2.99 -15.32 -14.68
N MET A 123 3.29 -14.69 -13.55
CA MET A 123 2.57 -14.94 -12.31
C MET A 123 1.29 -14.12 -12.29
N ILE A 124 0.19 -14.75 -11.86
CA ILE A 124 -1.05 -14.07 -11.49
C ILE A 124 -1.24 -14.26 -9.98
N ILE A 125 -1.36 -13.17 -9.24
CA ILE A 125 -1.55 -13.17 -7.79
C ILE A 125 -2.96 -12.66 -7.49
N MET A 126 -3.91 -13.58 -7.30
CA MET A 126 -5.26 -13.20 -6.88
C MET A 126 -5.27 -12.92 -5.38
N THR A 127 -5.72 -11.73 -4.98
CA THR A 127 -5.84 -11.37 -3.57
C THR A 127 -7.25 -10.97 -3.20
N PHE A 128 -7.68 -11.31 -1.99
CA PHE A 128 -9.01 -10.97 -1.48
C PHE A 128 -8.90 -10.31 -0.11
N ASP A 129 -9.53 -9.16 0.02
CA ASP A 129 -9.41 -8.31 1.19
C ASP A 129 -10.71 -8.30 1.99
N GLY A 130 -10.58 -8.20 3.31
CA GLY A 130 -11.69 -8.11 4.25
C GLY A 130 -12.07 -9.44 4.92
N ALA A 131 -13.27 -9.46 5.50
CA ALA A 131 -13.75 -10.60 6.28
C ALA A 131 -14.30 -11.73 5.41
N ILE A 132 -13.90 -12.96 5.69
CA ILE A 132 -14.46 -14.17 5.06
C ILE A 132 -15.71 -14.58 5.80
N ASN A 133 -16.82 -14.75 5.09
CA ASN A 133 -18.09 -15.19 5.66
C ASN A 133 -19.01 -15.77 4.59
N HIS A 134 -20.25 -16.08 4.96
CA HIS A 134 -21.24 -16.67 4.07
C HIS A 134 -21.58 -15.82 2.83
N ASN A 135 -21.27 -14.53 2.81
CA ASN A 135 -21.53 -13.68 1.64
C ASN A 135 -20.53 -13.90 0.50
N ASN A 136 -19.35 -14.45 0.79
CA ASN A 136 -18.24 -14.48 -0.16
C ASN A 136 -17.54 -15.83 -0.28
N PHE A 137 -17.56 -16.67 0.75
CA PHE A 137 -16.85 -17.95 0.78
C PHE A 137 -17.19 -18.86 -0.41
N ASP A 138 -18.48 -19.03 -0.74
CA ASP A 138 -18.92 -19.86 -1.86
C ASP A 138 -18.46 -19.32 -3.22
N HIS A 139 -18.29 -18.01 -3.36
CA HIS A 139 -17.75 -17.39 -4.58
C HIS A 139 -16.26 -17.71 -4.72
N TYR A 140 -15.51 -17.58 -3.63
CA TYR A 140 -14.08 -17.90 -3.61
C TYR A 140 -13.83 -19.38 -3.89
N GLN A 141 -14.63 -20.29 -3.34
CA GLN A 141 -14.51 -21.72 -3.64
C GLN A 141 -14.77 -22.03 -5.13
N LYS A 142 -15.70 -21.33 -5.78
CA LYS A 142 -15.95 -21.51 -7.23
C LYS A 142 -14.79 -21.02 -8.09
N ILE A 143 -14.13 -19.93 -7.69
CA ILE A 143 -12.95 -19.41 -8.39
C ILE A 143 -11.83 -20.44 -8.40
N PHE A 144 -11.57 -21.03 -7.23
CA PHE A 144 -10.51 -22.02 -7.00
C PHE A 144 -10.99 -23.47 -7.15
N ALA A 145 -12.02 -23.69 -7.97
CA ALA A 145 -12.50 -25.03 -8.28
C ALA A 145 -11.36 -25.91 -8.83
N THR A 146 -11.41 -27.20 -8.47
CA THR A 146 -10.30 -28.15 -8.68
C THR A 146 -10.05 -28.53 -10.15
N ASP A 147 -10.92 -28.11 -11.07
CA ASP A 147 -10.81 -28.35 -12.50
C ASP A 147 -9.84 -27.38 -13.19
N ARG A 148 -9.58 -26.20 -12.59
CA ARG A 148 -8.53 -25.29 -13.04
C ARG A 148 -7.20 -25.70 -12.43
N LEU A 149 -6.19 -25.90 -13.27
CA LEU A 149 -4.84 -26.29 -12.84
C LEU A 149 -3.80 -25.40 -13.51
N ASN A 150 -2.75 -25.10 -12.75
CA ASN A 150 -1.51 -24.54 -13.28
C ASN A 150 -0.78 -25.56 -14.18
N PRO A 151 0.16 -25.13 -15.03
CA PRO A 151 0.91 -26.03 -15.92
C PRO A 151 1.67 -27.18 -15.21
N ASN A 152 1.97 -27.03 -13.91
CA ASN A 152 2.57 -28.07 -13.08
C ASN A 152 1.55 -29.06 -12.46
N ASN A 153 0.30 -29.04 -12.93
CA ASN A 153 -0.85 -29.81 -12.43
C ASN A 153 -1.25 -29.52 -10.98
N CYS A 154 -0.89 -28.36 -10.45
CA CYS A 154 -1.34 -27.93 -9.14
C CYS A 154 -2.58 -27.02 -9.23
N PRO A 155 -3.53 -27.10 -8.28
CA PRO A 155 -4.65 -26.19 -8.23
C PRO A 155 -4.20 -24.74 -8.10
N LEU A 156 -5.00 -23.82 -8.64
CA LEU A 156 -4.78 -22.38 -8.51
C LEU A 156 -4.76 -22.01 -7.02
N LYS A 157 -3.91 -21.06 -6.65
CA LYS A 157 -3.83 -20.52 -5.29
C LYS A 157 -4.05 -19.02 -5.28
N GLY A 158 -4.41 -18.52 -4.10
CA GLY A 158 -4.77 -17.12 -3.87
C GLY A 158 -4.35 -16.72 -2.47
N THR A 159 -4.35 -15.40 -2.22
CA THR A 159 -3.92 -14.79 -0.96
C THR A 159 -5.08 -14.02 -0.34
N PHE A 160 -5.37 -14.26 0.93
CA PHE A 160 -6.49 -13.63 1.62
C PHE A 160 -5.97 -12.73 2.73
N PHE A 161 -6.16 -11.41 2.61
CA PHE A 161 -5.84 -10.43 3.64
C PHE A 161 -7.05 -10.27 4.56
N ILE A 162 -7.00 -10.92 5.71
CA ILE A 162 -8.17 -11.08 6.58
C ILE A 162 -8.31 -9.89 7.54
N SER A 163 -9.51 -9.29 7.55
CA SER A 163 -9.95 -8.37 8.61
C SER A 163 -10.81 -9.07 9.66
N HIS A 164 -10.74 -8.65 10.93
CA HIS A 164 -11.44 -9.36 12.03
C HIS A 164 -12.97 -9.30 11.95
N GLU A 165 -13.55 -8.09 11.91
CA GLU A 165 -14.97 -7.92 12.20
C GLU A 165 -15.85 -8.72 11.21
N TYR A 166 -16.81 -9.50 11.73
CA TYR A 166 -17.70 -10.37 10.95
C TYR A 166 -17.03 -11.56 10.21
N CYS A 167 -15.79 -11.91 10.55
CA CYS A 167 -15.09 -13.04 9.95
C CYS A 167 -15.55 -14.39 10.55
N ASN A 168 -15.68 -15.40 9.69
CA ASN A 168 -15.90 -16.80 10.01
C ASN A 168 -14.56 -17.55 9.98
N TYR A 169 -13.99 -17.85 11.15
CA TYR A 169 -12.67 -18.45 11.26
C TYR A 169 -12.62 -19.94 10.90
N ASN A 170 -13.76 -20.64 10.91
CA ASN A 170 -13.87 -21.99 10.36
C ASN A 170 -13.68 -21.98 8.83
N MET A 171 -14.29 -21.00 8.15
CA MET A 171 -14.10 -20.80 6.70
C MET A 171 -12.67 -20.38 6.36
N VAL A 172 -12.08 -19.47 7.14
CA VAL A 172 -10.65 -19.11 6.97
C VAL A 172 -9.74 -20.32 7.14
N GLN A 173 -10.00 -21.18 8.14
CA GLN A 173 -9.25 -22.43 8.32
C GLN A 173 -9.41 -23.37 7.10
N SER A 174 -10.60 -23.42 6.49
CA SER A 174 -10.83 -24.18 5.25
C SER A 174 -9.93 -23.68 4.11
N LEU A 175 -9.91 -22.36 3.87
CA LEU A 175 -9.07 -21.77 2.80
C LEU A 175 -7.59 -22.06 3.04
N ALA A 176 -7.14 -21.92 4.28
CA ALA A 176 -5.76 -22.24 4.68
C ALA A 176 -5.44 -23.73 4.50
N HIS A 177 -6.35 -24.63 4.87
CA HIS A 177 -6.20 -26.08 4.68
C HIS A 177 -6.11 -26.46 3.20
N ASP A 178 -6.85 -25.77 2.34
CA ASP A 178 -6.80 -25.94 0.88
C ASP A 178 -5.50 -25.37 0.27
N GLY A 179 -4.62 -24.77 1.08
CA GLY A 179 -3.30 -24.27 0.69
C GLY A 179 -3.32 -22.84 0.15
N HIS A 180 -4.40 -22.10 0.34
CA HIS A 180 -4.39 -20.66 0.10
C HIS A 180 -3.60 -19.95 1.19
N GLU A 181 -2.99 -18.82 0.83
CA GLU A 181 -2.24 -18.01 1.78
C GLU A 181 -3.17 -17.13 2.59
N ILE A 182 -2.96 -17.10 3.91
CA ILE A 182 -3.69 -16.23 4.83
C ILE A 182 -2.73 -15.18 5.38
N ALA A 183 -3.06 -13.92 5.13
CA ALA A 183 -2.32 -12.74 5.52
C ALA A 183 -3.18 -11.84 6.41
N THR A 184 -2.57 -10.87 7.10
CA THR A 184 -3.32 -9.93 7.95
C THR A 184 -3.71 -8.67 7.20
N GLU A 185 -4.97 -8.24 7.31
CA GLU A 185 -5.33 -6.86 7.07
C GLU A 185 -5.24 -6.07 8.39
N THR A 186 -6.33 -5.94 9.15
CA THR A 186 -6.31 -5.36 10.51
C THR A 186 -7.48 -5.89 11.36
N ILE A 187 -7.49 -5.61 12.65
CA ILE A 187 -8.64 -5.92 13.51
C ILE A 187 -9.80 -4.99 13.18
N SER A 188 -9.55 -3.68 13.22
CA SER A 188 -10.64 -2.69 13.26
C SER A 188 -10.90 -1.96 11.93
N LEU A 189 -10.02 -2.10 10.94
CA LEU A 189 -10.01 -1.29 9.72
C LEU A 189 -10.04 0.22 10.05
N GLN A 190 -9.35 0.63 11.13
CA GLN A 190 -9.36 2.00 11.60
C GLN A 190 -8.88 2.97 10.52
N LYS A 191 -9.68 4.02 10.28
CA LYS A 191 -9.28 5.17 9.46
C LYS A 191 -8.19 5.99 10.17
N GLY A 192 -7.19 6.42 9.41
CA GLY A 192 -6.10 7.23 9.94
C GLY A 192 -5.02 6.41 10.64
N LEU A 193 -5.02 5.07 10.47
CA LEU A 193 -3.97 4.19 11.00
C LEU A 193 -2.59 4.58 10.43
N GLU A 194 -2.56 5.14 9.21
CA GLU A 194 -1.35 5.61 8.54
C GLU A 194 -0.52 6.64 9.35
N ASP A 195 -1.16 7.37 10.26
CA ASP A 195 -0.55 8.40 11.10
C ASP A 195 -0.49 8.00 12.58
N LYS A 196 -0.75 6.72 12.92
CA LYS A 196 -0.68 6.20 14.29
C LYS A 196 0.71 5.72 14.68
N GLY A 197 0.90 5.54 15.99
CA GLY A 197 2.14 5.12 16.60
C GLY A 197 2.37 3.61 16.52
N TYR A 198 3.55 3.20 16.99
CA TYR A 198 4.01 1.82 16.95
C TYR A 198 3.04 0.87 17.67
N GLU A 199 2.58 1.23 18.87
CA GLU A 199 1.67 0.40 19.66
C GLU A 199 0.32 0.16 18.98
N GLU A 200 -0.22 1.15 18.26
CA GLU A 200 -1.46 0.97 17.49
C GLU A 200 -1.26 0.02 16.32
N TRP A 201 -0.15 0.15 15.57
CA TRP A 201 0.18 -0.78 14.49
C TRP A 201 0.41 -2.20 14.99
N VAL A 202 1.08 -2.34 16.15
CA VAL A 202 1.24 -3.63 16.82
C VAL A 202 -0.11 -4.22 17.21
N GLY A 203 -0.97 -3.45 17.86
CA GLY A 203 -2.29 -3.89 18.28
C GLY A 203 -3.16 -4.37 17.12
N GLU A 204 -3.12 -3.67 15.99
CA GLU A 204 -3.88 -4.03 14.78
C GLU A 204 -3.31 -5.27 14.08
N MET A 205 -2.01 -5.25 13.75
CA MET A 205 -1.39 -6.29 12.91
C MET A 205 -1.10 -7.56 13.70
N ILE A 206 -0.43 -7.42 14.84
CA ILE A 206 -0.02 -8.57 15.66
C ILE A 206 -1.23 -9.15 16.39
N GLY A 207 -2.16 -8.29 16.80
CA GLY A 207 -3.46 -8.74 17.31
C GLY A 207 -4.22 -9.58 16.28
N MET A 208 -4.32 -9.11 15.02
CA MET A 208 -4.99 -9.87 13.96
C MET A 208 -4.31 -11.23 13.71
N ARG A 209 -2.97 -11.25 13.70
CA ARG A 209 -2.18 -12.47 13.56
C ARG A 209 -2.43 -13.48 14.69
N GLU A 210 -2.53 -13.02 15.93
CA GLU A 210 -2.87 -13.88 17.08
C GLU A 210 -4.32 -14.38 17.04
N ILE A 211 -5.26 -13.55 16.58
CA ILE A 211 -6.66 -13.95 16.38
C ILE A 211 -6.74 -15.08 15.34
N LEU A 212 -6.09 -14.94 14.17
CA LEU A 212 -6.04 -15.97 13.13
C LEU A 212 -5.41 -17.26 13.66
N LYS A 213 -4.29 -17.15 14.35
CA LYS A 213 -3.62 -18.31 14.97
C LYS A 213 -4.53 -19.07 15.91
N TYR A 214 -5.22 -18.35 16.79
CA TYR A 214 -6.06 -18.99 17.80
C TYR A 214 -7.34 -19.58 17.17
N PHE A 215 -8.10 -18.76 16.43
CA PHE A 215 -9.45 -19.10 15.98
C PHE A 215 -9.50 -19.85 14.64
N SER A 216 -8.47 -19.77 13.80
CA SER A 216 -8.34 -20.56 12.56
C SER A 216 -7.28 -21.64 12.63
N ASN A 217 -6.59 -21.81 13.77
CA ASN A 217 -5.57 -22.84 13.97
C ASN A 217 -4.41 -22.77 12.94
N ILE A 218 -4.04 -21.57 12.52
CA ILE A 218 -2.94 -21.32 11.58
C ILE A 218 -1.67 -21.00 12.37
N SER A 219 -0.52 -21.54 11.96
CA SER A 219 0.75 -21.17 12.61
C SER A 219 1.12 -19.72 12.28
N ILE A 220 1.67 -18.99 13.25
CA ILE A 220 2.21 -17.63 13.02
C ILE A 220 3.26 -17.61 11.92
N SER A 221 4.06 -18.68 11.83
CA SER A 221 5.10 -18.83 10.79
C SER A 221 4.55 -18.80 9.37
N GLU A 222 3.26 -19.08 9.19
CA GLU A 222 2.60 -19.07 7.88
C GLU A 222 1.88 -17.74 7.60
N ILE A 223 1.64 -16.91 8.62
CA ILE A 223 0.94 -15.62 8.49
C ILE A 223 1.99 -14.51 8.30
N VAL A 224 2.64 -14.50 7.15
CA VAL A 224 3.86 -13.70 6.90
C VAL A 224 3.65 -12.42 6.11
N GLY A 225 2.46 -12.25 5.54
CA GLY A 225 2.07 -11.08 4.76
C GLY A 225 1.11 -10.16 5.49
N MET A 226 1.15 -8.87 5.15
CA MET A 226 0.13 -7.92 5.57
C MET A 226 -0.30 -6.94 4.47
N ARG A 227 -1.48 -6.34 4.65
CA ARG A 227 -1.97 -5.21 3.87
C ARG A 227 -2.64 -4.18 4.76
N ALA A 228 -2.27 -2.92 4.60
CA ALA A 228 -2.77 -1.79 5.37
C ALA A 228 -4.18 -1.44 4.88
N PRO A 229 -5.09 -1.04 5.79
CA PRO A 229 -6.46 -0.73 5.43
C PRO A 229 -6.48 0.44 4.45
N TYR A 230 -7.34 0.35 3.44
CA TYR A 230 -7.53 1.38 2.40
C TYR A 230 -6.28 1.68 1.55
N LEU A 231 -5.30 0.78 1.50
CA LEU A 231 -4.01 0.98 0.81
C LEU A 231 -3.31 2.27 1.24
N LYS A 232 -3.32 2.51 2.55
CA LYS A 232 -2.62 3.63 3.17
C LYS A 232 -1.50 3.12 4.08
N PRO A 233 -0.27 2.99 3.56
CA PRO A 233 0.86 2.56 4.35
C PRO A 233 1.13 3.49 5.54
N GLY A 234 1.66 2.97 6.64
CA GLY A 234 1.92 3.66 7.90
C GLY A 234 3.29 4.29 8.04
N ARG A 235 3.75 4.98 7.00
CA ARG A 235 5.04 5.68 6.95
C ARG A 235 6.17 4.73 7.33
N ASN A 236 7.02 5.10 8.28
CA ASN A 236 8.08 4.22 8.79
C ASN A 236 7.59 3.31 9.93
N THR A 237 6.48 3.67 10.58
CA THR A 237 5.99 2.98 11.78
C THR A 237 5.51 1.57 11.45
N GLN A 238 4.71 1.42 10.39
CA GLN A 238 4.23 0.11 9.92
C GLN A 238 5.41 -0.85 9.67
N TYR A 239 6.39 -0.42 8.87
CA TYR A 239 7.47 -1.31 8.45
C TYR A 239 8.42 -1.64 9.61
N LYS A 240 8.52 -0.76 10.61
CA LYS A 240 9.24 -1.09 11.85
C LYS A 240 8.55 -2.24 12.60
N VAL A 241 7.22 -2.22 12.70
CA VAL A 241 6.45 -3.33 13.29
C VAL A 241 6.66 -4.62 12.48
N LEU A 242 6.69 -4.53 11.15
CA LEU A 242 6.87 -5.70 10.29
C LEU A 242 8.24 -6.35 10.51
N GLU A 243 9.29 -5.54 10.54
CA GLU A 243 10.66 -5.96 10.82
C GLU A 243 10.76 -6.64 12.20
N ASP A 244 10.27 -5.98 13.25
CA ASP A 244 10.40 -6.47 14.63
C ASP A 244 9.66 -7.80 14.84
N PHE A 245 8.48 -7.95 14.24
CA PHE A 245 7.63 -9.13 14.38
C PHE A 245 7.81 -10.16 13.25
N GLY A 246 8.79 -9.99 12.38
CA GLY A 246 9.15 -10.97 11.35
C GLY A 246 8.06 -11.24 10.32
N TYR A 247 7.32 -10.20 9.90
CA TYR A 247 6.63 -10.26 8.61
C TYR A 247 7.65 -10.33 7.49
N ILE A 248 7.33 -11.08 6.43
CA ILE A 248 8.17 -11.18 5.24
C ILE A 248 7.84 -10.05 4.27
N TYR A 249 6.56 -9.69 4.14
CA TYR A 249 6.15 -8.72 3.15
C TYR A 249 4.96 -7.85 3.55
N ASP A 250 4.94 -6.66 2.97
CA ASP A 250 3.81 -5.75 2.87
C ASP A 250 3.25 -5.77 1.42
N SER A 251 1.96 -5.51 1.28
CA SER A 251 1.33 -5.24 -0.01
C SER A 251 0.34 -4.10 0.17
N SER A 252 0.84 -2.91 0.48
CA SER A 252 0.00 -1.75 0.77
C SER A 252 0.26 -0.58 -0.17
N ILE A 253 1.39 -0.60 -0.89
CA ILE A 253 1.81 0.52 -1.73
C ILE A 253 1.16 0.41 -3.11
N GLY A 254 0.18 1.29 -3.36
CA GLY A 254 -0.40 1.49 -4.68
C GLY A 254 0.51 2.28 -5.62
N ILE A 255 0.67 1.81 -6.85
CA ILE A 255 1.46 2.44 -7.91
C ILE A 255 0.52 3.14 -8.87
N SER A 256 0.89 4.35 -9.30
CA SER A 256 0.21 5.01 -10.41
C SER A 256 0.27 4.14 -11.68
N PRO A 257 -0.69 4.30 -12.60
CA PRO A 257 -0.65 3.67 -13.92
C PRO A 257 0.69 3.92 -14.61
N LEU A 258 1.41 2.83 -14.86
CA LEU A 258 2.66 2.82 -15.62
C LEU A 258 2.51 1.84 -16.78
N LYS A 259 3.13 2.18 -17.91
CA LYS A 259 3.17 1.31 -19.08
C LYS A 259 3.86 0.00 -18.75
N VAL A 260 5.04 0.08 -18.12
CA VAL A 260 5.82 -1.06 -17.63
C VAL A 260 5.51 -1.25 -16.15
N PRO A 261 4.92 -2.38 -15.73
CA PRO A 261 4.62 -2.63 -14.33
C PRO A 261 5.87 -2.81 -13.47
N ILE A 262 5.74 -2.51 -12.17
CA ILE A 262 6.81 -2.61 -11.19
C ILE A 262 6.83 -4.02 -10.58
N TRP A 263 8.00 -4.64 -10.55
CA TRP A 263 8.26 -5.89 -9.84
C TRP A 263 8.30 -5.67 -8.31
N PRO A 264 7.96 -6.68 -7.49
CA PRO A 264 8.23 -6.63 -6.05
C PRO A 264 9.69 -6.31 -5.76
N TYR A 265 9.94 -5.63 -4.65
CA TYR A 265 11.27 -5.16 -4.25
C TYR A 265 11.41 -5.19 -2.73
N THR A 266 12.64 -5.22 -2.23
CA THR A 266 12.88 -5.09 -0.79
C THR A 266 13.05 -3.63 -0.38
N LEU A 267 12.74 -3.34 0.89
CA LEU A 267 12.84 -2.02 1.49
C LEU A 267 14.22 -1.72 2.08
N ASP A 268 15.25 -2.49 1.73
CA ASP A 268 16.66 -2.17 1.99
C ASP A 268 17.04 -0.79 1.42
N TYR A 269 16.46 -0.44 0.27
CA TYR A 269 16.69 0.81 -0.45
C TYR A 269 15.38 1.57 -0.67
N LYS A 270 15.52 2.82 -1.11
CA LYS A 270 14.40 3.70 -1.45
C LYS A 270 13.51 3.08 -2.52
N ILE A 271 12.21 3.19 -2.31
CA ILE A 271 11.18 2.75 -3.26
C ILE A 271 11.44 3.30 -4.69
N PRO A 272 11.24 2.50 -5.74
CA PRO A 272 11.65 2.85 -7.11
C PRO A 272 10.63 3.71 -7.88
N HIS A 273 9.57 4.17 -7.23
CA HIS A 273 8.47 4.90 -7.84
C HIS A 273 7.98 6.05 -6.94
N GLU A 274 7.06 6.85 -7.45
CA GLU A 274 6.43 7.92 -6.66
C GLU A 274 5.49 7.37 -5.59
N CYS A 275 5.55 7.92 -4.38
CA CYS A 275 4.61 7.61 -3.31
C CYS A 275 3.34 8.44 -3.43
N LYS A 276 2.34 7.95 -4.17
CA LYS A 276 1.08 8.68 -4.35
C LYS A 276 0.24 8.77 -3.06
N ALA A 277 0.33 7.77 -2.19
CA ALA A 277 -0.37 7.78 -0.90
C ALA A 277 0.15 8.87 0.06
N GLY A 278 1.39 9.36 -0.13
CA GLY A 278 2.04 10.32 0.76
C GLY A 278 2.46 9.74 2.12
N THR A 279 2.30 8.43 2.30
CA THR A 279 2.52 7.72 3.57
C THR A 279 3.39 6.47 3.42
N CYS A 280 4.14 6.33 2.32
CA CYS A 280 5.09 5.24 2.11
C CYS A 280 6.32 5.37 3.04
N PRO A 281 7.12 4.31 3.22
CA PRO A 281 8.31 4.38 4.05
C PRO A 281 9.37 5.27 3.40
N THR A 282 10.15 5.95 4.24
CA THR A 282 11.26 6.80 3.81
C THR A 282 12.61 6.30 4.32
N LYS A 283 12.61 5.39 5.30
CA LYS A 283 13.78 4.72 5.87
C LYS A 283 13.97 3.33 5.25
N SER A 284 15.14 2.75 5.47
CA SER A 284 15.42 1.37 5.08
C SER A 284 14.86 0.38 6.10
N PHE A 285 14.25 -0.69 5.62
CA PHE A 285 13.76 -1.84 6.38
C PHE A 285 14.29 -3.13 5.71
N PRO A 286 15.57 -3.47 5.96
CA PRO A 286 16.24 -4.57 5.27
C PRO A 286 15.49 -5.90 5.34
N GLY A 287 15.33 -6.55 4.18
CA GLY A 287 14.67 -7.85 4.08
C GLY A 287 13.14 -7.84 4.14
N VAL A 288 12.49 -6.70 4.43
CA VAL A 288 11.04 -6.57 4.27
C VAL A 288 10.73 -6.35 2.80
N TRP A 289 9.90 -7.21 2.23
CA TRP A 289 9.46 -7.10 0.83
C TRP A 289 8.22 -6.21 0.70
N GLU A 290 8.17 -5.43 -0.37
CA GLU A 290 6.94 -4.81 -0.85
C GLU A 290 6.46 -5.55 -2.10
N LEU A 291 5.20 -5.99 -2.09
CA LEU A 291 4.46 -6.41 -3.27
C LEU A 291 3.56 -5.26 -3.72
N PRO A 292 4.04 -4.41 -4.65
CA PRO A 292 3.33 -3.21 -5.03
C PRO A 292 2.06 -3.52 -5.81
N LEU A 293 1.01 -2.73 -5.58
CA LEU A 293 -0.23 -2.82 -6.35
C LEU A 293 -0.14 -1.92 -7.58
N ASN A 294 0.30 -2.50 -8.69
CA ASN A 294 0.28 -1.83 -9.99
C ASN A 294 -1.16 -1.50 -10.38
N ALA A 295 -1.51 -0.21 -10.52
CA ALA A 295 -2.87 0.17 -10.90
C ALA A 295 -3.28 -0.45 -12.25
N HIS A 296 -4.48 -1.02 -12.27
CA HIS A 296 -5.12 -1.56 -13.46
C HIS A 296 -5.62 -0.44 -14.35
N TYR A 297 -5.43 -0.60 -15.66
CA TYR A 297 -5.99 0.27 -16.69
C TYR A 297 -5.83 -0.35 -18.09
N VAL A 298 -6.65 0.12 -19.02
CA VAL A 298 -6.58 -0.20 -20.45
C VAL A 298 -6.30 1.05 -21.28
N GLU A 299 -5.83 0.92 -22.52
CA GLU A 299 -5.43 2.06 -23.35
C GLU A 299 -6.61 2.98 -23.69
N SER A 300 -7.83 2.42 -23.75
CA SER A 300 -9.07 3.17 -23.97
C SER A 300 -9.48 4.06 -22.77
N TYR A 301 -8.82 3.91 -21.61
CA TYR A 301 -9.19 4.48 -20.31
C TYR A 301 -10.55 4.04 -19.77
N GLU A 302 -11.20 3.06 -20.40
CA GLU A 302 -12.37 2.41 -19.84
C GLU A 302 -12.03 1.72 -18.51
N GLY A 303 -12.93 1.75 -17.52
CA GLY A 303 -12.60 1.28 -16.17
C GLY A 303 -11.86 2.31 -15.31
N GLY A 304 -11.20 3.29 -15.92
CA GLY A 304 -10.35 4.26 -15.21
C GLY A 304 -9.07 3.63 -14.64
N HIS A 305 -8.50 4.29 -13.62
CA HIS A 305 -7.27 3.85 -12.95
C HIS A 305 -7.58 3.36 -11.55
N CYS A 306 -7.36 2.10 -11.29
CA CYS A 306 -7.88 1.44 -10.09
C CYS A 306 -6.83 0.50 -9.49
N PRO A 307 -6.50 0.62 -8.19
CA PRO A 307 -5.64 -0.35 -7.52
C PRO A 307 -6.39 -1.64 -7.16
N TYR A 308 -7.72 -1.56 -6.97
CA TYR A 308 -8.61 -2.70 -6.79
C TYR A 308 -9.52 -2.90 -7.99
N LEU A 309 -9.74 -4.14 -8.39
CA LEU A 309 -10.58 -4.44 -9.55
C LEU A 309 -12.04 -4.00 -9.35
N ASP A 310 -12.58 -4.11 -8.13
CA ASP A 310 -13.92 -3.61 -7.80
C ASP A 310 -14.05 -2.08 -7.77
N GLN A 311 -12.93 -1.35 -7.88
CA GLN A 311 -12.92 0.10 -8.00
C GLN A 311 -12.80 0.58 -9.46
N CYS A 312 -12.60 -0.34 -10.40
CA CYS A 312 -12.62 -0.03 -11.82
C CYS A 312 -14.06 0.20 -12.28
N VAL A 313 -14.33 1.34 -12.91
CA VAL A 313 -15.68 1.73 -13.37
C VAL A 313 -15.92 1.21 -14.77
N LEU A 314 -16.39 -0.03 -14.88
CA LEU A 314 -16.79 -0.64 -16.16
C LEU A 314 -18.21 -0.18 -16.51
N HIS A 315 -18.39 0.43 -17.68
CA HIS A 315 -19.65 1.06 -18.07
C HIS A 315 -20.72 0.05 -18.47
N ASN A 316 -20.31 -1.04 -19.09
CA ASN A 316 -21.17 -2.17 -19.40
C ASN A 316 -20.79 -3.34 -18.50
N HIS A 317 -21.76 -3.87 -17.77
CA HIS A 317 -21.59 -5.13 -17.06
C HIS A 317 -21.90 -6.29 -18.01
N ASP A 318 -21.27 -6.34 -19.19
CA ASP A 318 -21.33 -7.51 -20.07
C ASP A 318 -20.15 -8.44 -19.78
N PRO A 319 -20.37 -9.75 -19.55
CA PRO A 319 -19.28 -10.67 -19.22
C PRO A 319 -18.18 -10.78 -20.28
N GLU A 320 -18.48 -10.53 -21.56
CA GLU A 320 -17.47 -10.54 -22.62
C GLU A 320 -16.60 -9.29 -22.55
N GLU A 321 -17.19 -8.12 -22.35
CA GLU A 321 -16.44 -6.86 -22.21
C GLU A 321 -15.55 -6.89 -20.96
N VAL A 322 -16.03 -7.43 -19.84
CA VAL A 322 -15.21 -7.63 -18.63
C VAL A 322 -14.04 -8.58 -18.93
N PHE A 323 -14.27 -9.65 -19.68
CA PHE A 323 -13.23 -10.60 -20.07
C PHE A 323 -12.17 -9.93 -20.96
N GLU A 324 -12.60 -9.23 -22.02
CA GLU A 324 -11.71 -8.50 -22.93
C GLU A 324 -10.88 -7.44 -22.18
N TRP A 325 -11.51 -6.70 -21.28
CA TRP A 325 -10.82 -5.71 -20.43
C TRP A 325 -9.74 -6.36 -19.56
N LEU A 326 -10.06 -7.49 -18.91
CA LEU A 326 -9.08 -8.23 -18.09
C LEU A 326 -7.94 -8.81 -18.94
N GLN A 327 -8.22 -9.24 -20.17
CA GLN A 327 -7.20 -9.71 -21.10
C GLN A 327 -6.27 -8.58 -21.55
N GLU A 328 -6.82 -7.41 -21.89
CA GLU A 328 -6.01 -6.25 -22.29
C GLU A 328 -5.08 -5.81 -21.14
N ASP A 329 -5.62 -5.68 -19.92
CA ASP A 329 -4.81 -5.30 -18.77
C ASP A 329 -3.76 -6.38 -18.43
N PHE A 330 -4.08 -7.67 -18.55
CA PHE A 330 -3.10 -8.76 -18.42
C PHE A 330 -1.98 -8.68 -19.47
N ASN A 331 -2.32 -8.39 -20.73
CA ASN A 331 -1.34 -8.31 -21.83
C ASN A 331 -0.30 -7.22 -21.59
N ARG A 332 -0.65 -6.14 -20.87
CA ARG A 332 0.30 -5.12 -20.42
C ARG A 332 1.47 -5.70 -19.63
N TYR A 333 1.25 -6.74 -18.83
CA TYR A 333 2.28 -7.44 -18.06
C TYR A 333 2.97 -8.50 -18.93
N TYR A 334 2.15 -9.32 -19.59
CA TYR A 334 2.58 -10.50 -20.32
C TYR A 334 3.45 -10.20 -21.54
N GLU A 335 3.18 -9.09 -22.25
CA GLU A 335 3.95 -8.69 -23.43
C GLU A 335 5.15 -7.78 -23.11
N GLN A 336 5.34 -7.41 -21.82
CA GLN A 336 6.40 -6.50 -21.39
C GLN A 336 7.42 -7.21 -20.50
N ASN A 337 7.45 -6.89 -19.21
CA ASN A 337 8.47 -7.36 -18.28
C ASN A 337 7.99 -8.50 -17.39
N ARG A 338 6.80 -9.07 -17.62
CA ARG A 338 6.28 -10.24 -16.90
C ARG A 338 6.18 -10.07 -15.38
N ALA A 339 6.14 -8.82 -14.89
CA ALA A 339 5.91 -8.57 -13.47
C ALA A 339 4.63 -9.28 -13.00
N PRO A 340 4.55 -9.70 -11.72
CA PRO A 340 3.36 -10.38 -11.22
C PRO A 340 2.09 -9.54 -11.46
N TYR A 341 1.13 -10.12 -12.17
CA TYR A 341 -0.17 -9.52 -12.39
C TYR A 341 -1.03 -9.76 -11.15
N MET A 342 -1.04 -8.80 -10.23
CA MET A 342 -1.86 -8.88 -9.02
C MET A 342 -3.30 -8.49 -9.35
N MET A 343 -4.26 -9.30 -8.91
CA MET A 343 -5.70 -9.08 -9.07
C MET A 343 -6.33 -8.97 -7.67
N PRO A 344 -6.38 -7.78 -7.07
CA PRO A 344 -6.91 -7.58 -5.74
C PRO A 344 -8.41 -7.25 -5.79
N PHE A 345 -9.19 -7.97 -4.96
CA PHE A 345 -10.64 -7.91 -4.93
C PHE A 345 -11.19 -7.69 -3.51
N HIS A 346 -12.29 -6.97 -3.42
CA HIS A 346 -13.23 -7.09 -2.30
C HIS A 346 -14.44 -7.94 -2.67
N THR A 347 -15.26 -8.27 -1.67
CA THR A 347 -16.58 -8.92 -1.84
C THR A 347 -17.48 -8.19 -2.85
N ASN A 348 -17.32 -6.87 -3.05
CA ASN A 348 -18.14 -6.08 -3.97
C ASN A 348 -18.10 -6.60 -5.41
N TRP A 349 -16.94 -7.07 -5.89
CA TRP A 349 -16.80 -7.65 -7.23
C TRP A 349 -17.79 -8.81 -7.44
N PHE A 350 -17.96 -9.64 -6.42
CA PHE A 350 -18.78 -10.86 -6.46
C PHE A 350 -20.26 -10.62 -6.22
N GLN A 351 -20.66 -9.39 -5.89
CA GLN A 351 -22.08 -9.00 -5.81
C GLN A 351 -22.69 -8.78 -7.19
N ILE A 352 -21.86 -8.56 -8.22
CA ILE A 352 -22.29 -8.36 -9.61
C ILE A 352 -21.96 -9.63 -10.40
N LYS A 353 -22.99 -10.37 -10.82
CA LYS A 353 -22.85 -11.69 -11.46
C LYS A 353 -22.08 -11.63 -12.77
N GLU A 354 -22.20 -10.51 -13.48
CA GLU A 354 -21.58 -10.31 -14.77
C GLU A 354 -20.06 -10.10 -14.63
N LEU A 355 -19.62 -9.40 -13.58
CA LEU A 355 -18.20 -9.29 -13.22
C LEU A 355 -17.61 -10.66 -12.84
N GLU A 356 -18.32 -11.44 -12.02
CA GLU A 356 -17.89 -12.80 -11.66
C GLU A 356 -17.81 -13.72 -12.90
N ARG A 357 -18.77 -13.62 -13.84
CA ARG A 357 -18.75 -14.39 -15.09
C ARG A 357 -17.61 -13.97 -16.03
N GLY A 358 -17.34 -12.67 -16.16
CA GLY A 358 -16.21 -12.17 -16.93
C GLY A 358 -14.87 -12.63 -16.34
N LEU A 359 -14.73 -12.58 -15.02
CA LEU A 359 -13.58 -13.15 -14.32
C LEU A 359 -13.46 -14.66 -14.59
N SER A 360 -14.55 -15.42 -14.52
CA SER A 360 -14.52 -16.86 -14.83
C SER A 360 -14.01 -17.13 -16.24
N LYS A 361 -14.48 -16.37 -17.25
CA LYS A 361 -13.98 -16.45 -18.63
C LYS A 361 -12.49 -16.16 -18.72
N PHE A 362 -12.03 -15.12 -18.01
CA PHE A 362 -10.60 -14.77 -17.94
C PHE A 362 -9.77 -15.91 -17.37
N LEU A 363 -10.21 -16.51 -16.26
CA LEU A 363 -9.51 -17.63 -15.63
C LEU A 363 -9.46 -18.85 -16.55
N ASP A 364 -10.58 -19.19 -17.20
CA ASP A 364 -10.67 -20.33 -18.12
C ASP A 364 -9.75 -20.14 -19.34
N TRP A 365 -9.58 -18.91 -19.82
CA TRP A 365 -8.62 -18.56 -20.86
C TRP A 365 -7.17 -18.59 -20.36
N ALA A 366 -6.88 -17.95 -19.23
CA ALA A 366 -5.52 -17.78 -18.72
C ALA A 366 -4.86 -19.13 -18.39
N VAL A 367 -5.62 -20.11 -17.90
CA VAL A 367 -5.09 -21.47 -17.65
C VAL A 367 -4.74 -22.24 -18.93
N THR A 368 -5.17 -21.78 -20.11
CA THR A 368 -4.75 -22.38 -21.40
C THR A 368 -3.35 -21.95 -21.82
N LEU A 369 -2.82 -20.87 -21.22
CA LEU A 369 -1.48 -20.37 -21.51
C LEU A 369 -0.44 -21.22 -20.75
N PRO A 370 0.52 -21.84 -21.45
CA PRO A 370 1.44 -22.83 -20.86
C PRO A 370 2.46 -22.22 -19.90
N ASP A 371 2.57 -20.89 -19.89
CA ASP A 371 3.55 -20.09 -19.17
C ASP A 371 2.96 -19.21 -18.06
N VAL A 372 1.67 -19.36 -17.77
CA VAL A 372 0.95 -18.60 -16.75
C VAL A 372 0.72 -19.46 -15.51
N TYR A 373 0.99 -18.89 -14.33
CA TYR A 373 0.83 -19.56 -13.04
C TYR A 373 0.05 -18.68 -12.06
N PHE A 374 -1.02 -19.21 -11.50
CA PHE A 374 -1.76 -18.63 -10.38
C PHE A 374 -1.14 -19.08 -9.07
N VAL A 375 -0.50 -18.16 -8.36
CA VAL A 375 0.30 -18.43 -7.18
C VAL A 375 -0.09 -17.49 -6.04
N THR A 376 0.22 -17.89 -4.81
CA THR A 376 0.11 -16.98 -3.67
C THR A 376 1.20 -15.90 -3.70
N ALA A 377 1.06 -14.86 -2.87
CA ALA A 377 2.07 -13.82 -2.71
C ALA A 377 3.43 -14.39 -2.25
N THR A 378 3.43 -15.27 -1.24
CA THR A 378 4.63 -15.95 -0.76
C THR A 378 5.25 -16.87 -1.81
N GLN A 379 4.43 -17.58 -2.61
CA GLN A 379 4.94 -18.38 -3.73
C GLN A 379 5.59 -17.52 -4.81
N ALA A 380 5.02 -16.36 -5.13
CA ALA A 380 5.63 -15.41 -6.06
C ALA A 380 6.98 -14.91 -5.52
N LEU A 381 7.05 -14.50 -4.24
CA LEU A 381 8.30 -14.12 -3.60
C LEU A 381 9.34 -15.26 -3.57
N THR A 382 8.90 -16.50 -3.38
CA THR A 382 9.78 -17.67 -3.41
C THR A 382 10.43 -17.84 -4.79
N TRP A 383 9.70 -17.56 -5.88
CA TRP A 383 10.30 -17.54 -7.21
C TRP A 383 11.21 -16.32 -7.41
N ILE A 384 10.81 -15.14 -6.94
CA ILE A 384 11.60 -13.90 -7.07
C ILE A 384 12.96 -14.03 -6.37
N THR A 385 13.00 -14.71 -5.22
CA THR A 385 14.21 -14.94 -4.43
C THR A 385 15.15 -15.98 -5.03
N ASP A 386 14.64 -16.93 -5.83
CA ASP A 386 15.41 -17.92 -6.58
C ASP A 386 14.85 -18.11 -8.01
N PRO A 387 15.04 -17.11 -8.90
CA PRO A 387 14.37 -17.06 -10.18
C PRO A 387 14.81 -18.21 -11.09
N LYS A 388 13.81 -18.96 -11.58
CA LYS A 388 14.02 -20.09 -12.50
C LYS A 388 13.36 -19.81 -13.85
N PRO A 389 14.04 -20.14 -14.97
CA PRO A 389 13.41 -20.12 -16.29
C PRO A 389 12.21 -21.08 -16.34
N ILE A 390 11.26 -20.76 -17.20
CA ILE A 390 9.98 -21.46 -17.28
C ILE A 390 10.08 -22.97 -17.51
N LYS A 391 11.08 -23.39 -18.28
CA LYS A 391 11.35 -24.80 -18.58
C LYS A 391 11.67 -25.63 -17.33
N SER A 392 12.07 -24.98 -16.23
CA SER A 392 12.41 -25.61 -14.96
C SER A 392 11.25 -25.64 -13.96
N LEU A 393 10.12 -24.97 -14.24
CA LEU A 393 9.06 -24.75 -13.25
C LEU A 393 8.16 -25.95 -12.97
N ASN A 394 8.09 -26.92 -13.89
CA ASN A 394 7.33 -28.16 -13.67
C ASN A 394 7.79 -28.94 -12.43
N ASN A 395 9.06 -28.78 -12.03
CA ASN A 395 9.65 -29.41 -10.86
C ASN A 395 10.09 -28.40 -9.79
N PHE A 396 9.65 -27.13 -9.88
CA PHE A 396 10.03 -26.12 -8.90
C PHE A 396 9.34 -26.40 -7.56
N GLU A 397 10.15 -26.65 -6.54
CA GLU A 397 9.68 -27.09 -5.23
C GLU A 397 8.76 -26.06 -4.56
N GLY A 398 9.09 -24.76 -4.69
CA GLY A 398 8.33 -23.67 -4.09
C GLY A 398 6.87 -23.58 -4.57
N TRP A 399 6.56 -24.14 -5.74
CA TRP A 399 5.20 -24.17 -6.30
C TRP A 399 4.59 -25.58 -6.33
N SER A 400 5.24 -26.55 -5.68
CA SER A 400 4.72 -27.91 -5.62
C SER A 400 3.56 -28.03 -4.64
N CYS A 401 2.44 -28.58 -5.10
CA CYS A 401 1.28 -28.93 -4.28
C CYS A 401 1.37 -30.35 -3.67
N LYS A 402 2.53 -31.03 -3.82
CA LYS A 402 2.73 -32.38 -3.26
C LYS A 402 3.06 -32.35 -1.77
N LYS A 403 3.72 -31.28 -1.31
CA LYS A 403 4.02 -31.07 0.11
C LYS A 403 2.81 -30.43 0.78
N LYS A 404 2.33 -31.07 1.85
CA LYS A 404 1.29 -30.54 2.75
C LYS A 404 1.86 -30.14 4.11
N GLU A 405 3.18 -30.04 4.19
CA GLU A 405 3.87 -29.64 5.41
C GLU A 405 3.44 -28.19 5.74
N ASN A 406 3.09 -27.94 7.00
CA ASN A 406 2.63 -26.65 7.54
C ASN A 406 1.20 -26.18 7.21
N LEU A 407 0.40 -26.96 6.46
CA LEU A 407 -1.03 -26.66 6.34
C LEU A 407 -1.75 -26.93 7.67
N PRO A 408 -2.73 -26.09 8.06
CA PRO A 408 -3.54 -26.38 9.23
C PRO A 408 -4.35 -27.66 9.01
N GLU A 409 -4.73 -28.31 10.12
CA GLU A 409 -5.68 -29.43 10.08
C GLU A 409 -7.00 -29.02 9.40
N PRO A 410 -7.74 -29.97 8.80
CA PRO A 410 -9.06 -29.68 8.24
C PRO A 410 -9.97 -28.98 9.25
N PRO A 411 -10.84 -28.07 8.81
CA PRO A 411 -11.82 -27.47 9.70
C PRO A 411 -12.76 -28.54 10.26
N CYS A 412 -13.22 -28.32 11.49
CA CYS A 412 -14.24 -29.13 12.13
C CYS A 412 -15.57 -29.11 11.34
N ASN A 413 -16.29 -30.23 11.34
CA ASN A 413 -17.58 -30.36 10.66
C ASN A 413 -18.68 -29.48 11.28
N ASN A 414 -18.65 -29.31 12.60
CA ASN A 414 -19.61 -28.51 13.35
C ASN A 414 -18.87 -27.36 14.05
N SER A 415 -18.90 -26.17 13.47
CA SER A 415 -18.33 -24.96 14.06
C SER A 415 -19.14 -24.50 15.27
N ASN A 416 -18.45 -23.95 16.27
CA ASN A 416 -19.07 -23.22 17.36
C ASN A 416 -19.50 -21.84 16.87
N LYS A 417 -20.76 -21.47 17.13
CA LYS A 417 -21.33 -20.17 16.79
C LYS A 417 -21.44 -19.32 18.04
N CYS A 418 -20.49 -18.42 18.23
CA CYS A 418 -20.33 -17.67 19.46
C CYS A 418 -21.04 -16.32 19.34
N ALA A 419 -22.11 -16.13 20.11
CA ALA A 419 -22.74 -14.83 20.29
C ALA A 419 -22.04 -14.09 21.44
N LEU A 420 -21.25 -13.07 21.10
CA LEU A 420 -20.31 -12.44 22.02
C LEU A 420 -20.66 -10.97 22.24
N ASP A 421 -20.52 -10.51 23.48
CA ASP A 421 -20.67 -9.11 23.82
C ASP A 421 -19.52 -8.28 23.22
N PHE A 422 -19.86 -7.18 22.56
CA PHE A 422 -18.92 -6.21 22.02
C PHE A 422 -19.42 -4.79 22.23
N LYS A 423 -18.57 -3.93 22.82
CA LYS A 423 -18.86 -2.51 23.00
C LYS A 423 -17.96 -1.69 22.06
N PRO A 424 -18.48 -1.15 20.94
CA PRO A 424 -17.73 -0.27 20.07
C PRO A 424 -17.25 0.98 20.81
N THR A 425 -16.06 1.46 20.49
CA THR A 425 -15.43 2.62 21.16
C THR A 425 -16.26 3.89 21.06
N GLU A 426 -16.98 4.07 19.95
CA GLU A 426 -17.85 5.23 19.68
C GLU A 426 -19.27 5.07 20.22
N SER A 427 -19.60 3.91 20.81
CA SER A 427 -20.94 3.58 21.27
C SER A 427 -21.04 3.47 22.79
N ASN A 428 -22.14 3.99 23.33
CA ASN A 428 -22.47 3.85 24.75
C ASN A 428 -23.21 2.55 25.07
N PHE A 429 -23.57 1.75 24.08
CA PHE A 429 -24.29 0.48 24.27
C PHE A 429 -23.47 -0.73 23.82
N THR A 430 -23.66 -1.83 24.53
CA THR A 430 -23.11 -3.14 24.14
C THR A 430 -23.98 -3.73 23.03
N THR A 431 -23.31 -4.27 22.02
CA THR A 431 -23.90 -4.99 20.89
C THR A 431 -23.45 -6.44 20.90
N THR A 432 -24.15 -7.30 20.17
CA THR A 432 -23.71 -8.67 19.94
C THR A 432 -22.91 -8.74 18.64
N ARG A 433 -21.80 -9.47 18.67
CA ARG A 433 -21.05 -9.90 17.49
C ARG A 433 -21.01 -11.41 17.44
N TYR A 434 -21.06 -11.95 16.23
CA TYR A 434 -20.97 -13.39 16.01
C TYR A 434 -19.56 -13.75 15.55
N LEU A 435 -19.03 -14.82 16.10
CA LEU A 435 -17.75 -15.42 15.72
C LEU A 435 -17.97 -16.92 15.52
N GLU A 436 -17.60 -17.44 14.36
CA GLU A 436 -17.63 -18.88 14.09
C GLU A 436 -16.21 -19.46 14.06
N THR A 437 -15.97 -20.55 14.78
CA THR A 437 -14.64 -21.17 14.93
C THR A 437 -14.76 -22.64 15.34
N CYS A 438 -13.69 -23.42 15.14
CA CYS A 438 -13.57 -24.76 15.70
C CYS A 438 -13.07 -24.80 17.15
N ARG A 439 -12.68 -23.65 17.70
CA ARG A 439 -12.30 -23.51 19.10
C ARG A 439 -13.51 -23.32 19.99
N GLU A 440 -13.30 -23.48 21.30
CA GLU A 440 -14.30 -23.07 22.29
C GLU A 440 -14.61 -21.57 22.17
N CYS A 441 -15.85 -21.21 22.44
CA CYS A 441 -16.25 -19.80 22.39
C CYS A 441 -15.50 -18.99 23.45
N PRO A 442 -14.92 -17.83 23.08
CA PRO A 442 -14.27 -16.95 24.04
C PRO A 442 -15.31 -16.28 24.95
N ASN A 443 -14.84 -15.65 26.04
CA ASN A 443 -15.72 -14.97 27.00
C ASN A 443 -16.28 -13.64 26.45
N LYS A 444 -15.51 -12.98 25.59
CA LYS A 444 -15.83 -11.69 24.95
C LYS A 444 -15.45 -11.74 23.48
N TYR A 445 -15.99 -10.80 22.71
CA TYR A 445 -15.57 -10.65 21.32
C TYR A 445 -14.09 -10.21 21.31
N PRO A 446 -13.19 -10.96 20.65
CA PRO A 446 -11.79 -10.57 20.53
C PRO A 446 -11.67 -9.17 19.93
N TRP A 447 -10.71 -8.39 20.40
CA TRP A 447 -10.49 -7.04 19.88
C TRP A 447 -9.08 -6.55 20.20
N LEU A 448 -8.80 -5.28 19.91
CA LEU A 448 -7.57 -4.59 20.27
C LEU A 448 -7.28 -4.75 21.78
N GLY A 449 -6.12 -5.32 22.11
CA GLY A 449 -5.67 -5.56 23.48
C GLY A 449 -6.22 -6.83 24.14
N ASP A 450 -7.09 -7.60 23.47
CA ASP A 450 -7.61 -8.89 23.92
C ASP A 450 -7.93 -9.81 22.71
N SER A 451 -6.88 -10.19 21.98
CA SER A 451 -6.93 -11.06 20.80
C SER A 451 -7.52 -12.45 21.05
N LYS A 452 -7.60 -12.88 22.31
CA LYS A 452 -8.18 -14.18 22.70
C LYS A 452 -9.61 -14.07 23.20
N GLY A 453 -10.14 -12.86 23.37
CA GLY A 453 -11.49 -12.62 23.90
C GLY A 453 -11.65 -13.12 25.35
N THR A 454 -10.62 -12.97 26.17
CA THR A 454 -10.61 -13.39 27.58
C THR A 454 -11.50 -12.52 28.46
N GLY A 455 -11.75 -11.27 28.05
CA GLY A 455 -12.38 -10.20 28.81
C GLY A 455 -11.38 -9.34 29.61
N LEU A 456 -10.08 -9.54 29.41
CA LEU A 456 -9.00 -8.79 30.06
C LEU A 456 -8.13 -8.13 28.99
N TYR A 457 -7.98 -6.80 29.03
CA TYR A 457 -7.09 -6.06 28.13
C TYR A 457 -5.64 -6.19 28.60
N ASN A 458 -5.00 -7.32 28.30
CA ASN A 458 -3.68 -7.68 28.82
C ASN A 458 -2.71 -8.16 27.73
N ASP A 459 -3.09 -8.09 26.46
CA ASP A 459 -2.18 -8.45 25.39
C ASP A 459 -1.00 -7.49 25.38
N ASN A 460 0.19 -8.07 25.51
CA ASN A 460 1.46 -7.38 25.45
C ASN A 460 2.34 -8.16 24.49
N TYR A 461 2.45 -7.63 23.27
CA TYR A 461 3.24 -8.23 22.20
C TYR A 461 4.67 -7.71 22.32
N ASN A 462 5.59 -8.58 22.72
CA ASN A 462 7.02 -8.24 22.80
C ASN A 462 7.79 -8.98 21.69
N PRO A 463 8.44 -8.27 20.75
CA PRO A 463 9.18 -8.89 19.65
C PRO A 463 10.41 -9.69 20.10
N GLU A 464 10.92 -9.48 21.32
CA GLU A 464 12.06 -10.22 21.89
C GLU A 464 11.66 -11.58 22.49
N LYS A 465 10.36 -11.86 22.67
CA LYS A 465 9.86 -13.13 23.23
C LYS A 465 9.59 -14.21 22.18
N LYS A 466 10.34 -14.19 21.07
CA LYS A 466 10.21 -15.14 19.93
C LYS A 466 10.26 -16.60 20.36
#